data_AF-A0A2T4BPQ5-F1
#
_entry.id   AF-A0A2T4BPQ5-F1
#
_cell.length_a   1.000
_cell.length_b   1.000
_cell.length_c   1.000
_cell.angle_alpha   90.00
_cell.angle_beta   90.00
_cell.angle_gamma   90.00
#
_symmetry.space_group_name_H-M   'P 1'
#
loop_
_entity.id
_entity.type
_entity.pdbx_description
1 polymer ?
#
loop_
_entity_poly.entity_id
_entity_poly.type
_entity_poly.pdbx_seq_one_letter_code
_entity_poly.pdbx_strand_id
1 'polypeptide(L)'
;MSTNTRGSSPRKAAAMVGSPRSSSSLPRPAILLAVVIAIAATMVYWKALLYAGLASGAALFRKDNATAAGLDQCPGYRATNVRVTATGVTADLTLAGAACNVYGTDLPHLTLQVTYQTEDRLHVLIQDQGNQVYQVPESVFPRPGGSIWSQTSKLKFSYTAYPFSFKITRAKTGEVIFDTSAASLVFESQYLRLRTSLPANPNLYGLGEHSDSLRLETTNYIRTMWNQDSYGIPSHANLYGTHPFYLEQRASGAHGVFFLNSNGMDIIINQDASGKQYLEYNTIGGVFDFYFVAGPTPVAAVQQYGEFAGFPTMQPYWGLGFHQCRYGYRDAFDVAEVVQNYSLAGIPLETMWTDIDYMDRRRLCARWASLGAFNTFYRNHNDYGNIGQEFYRWPSVASAAKKAIDIRYRLLDYIYTALWRQSTDGTPAVSPMFFHYPDDPATWGLELQFFFGPGLVVAPVTQQGSTSVSVYLPTGVFYDWYTHARVDGGATTHAITGVDITSIPLFIRGGVILPLRAKSASTTTELRKQNFELLIALDASGSASGELYLDDGVSIHQRATTHVTFTYNKGLFILGGSFSLRVPFIISKVTILGGKPSAAAKSSAGGNTSNSETFDVHLPFTGPASVRIG
;
A
#
# COMPACT_ATOMS: atom_id res chain seq x y z
N MET A 1 68.02 -13.27 63.12
CA MET A 1 68.01 -12.09 62.22
C MET A 1 66.66 -11.41 62.46
N SER A 2 66.51 -10.32 63.23
CA SER A 2 67.20 -9.01 63.19
C SER A 2 66.80 -8.21 61.94
N THR A 3 66.03 -7.11 61.97
CA THR A 3 65.40 -6.30 63.06
C THR A 3 63.92 -6.00 62.72
N ASN A 4 62.94 -5.79 63.63
CA ASN A 4 62.77 -4.83 64.75
C ASN A 4 62.70 -3.36 64.24
N THR A 5 61.79 -2.45 64.66
CA THR A 5 61.14 -2.22 65.98
C THR A 5 59.66 -1.71 65.96
N ARG A 6 59.08 -1.51 67.16
CA ARG A 6 57.70 -1.08 67.51
C ARG A 6 57.46 0.44 67.24
N GLY A 7 56.22 0.90 66.99
CA GLY A 7 55.27 1.43 68.02
C GLY A 7 55.21 2.98 67.98
N SER A 8 54.23 3.73 68.52
CA SER A 8 52.92 3.46 69.17
C SER A 8 52.01 4.72 69.08
N SER A 9 50.70 4.62 69.38
CA SER A 9 49.74 5.76 69.39
C SER A 9 49.72 6.50 70.74
N PRO A 10 49.34 7.81 70.77
CA PRO A 10 48.08 8.14 71.47
C PRO A 10 47.25 9.34 70.93
N ARG A 11 45.93 9.13 70.89
CA ARG A 11 44.80 10.01 71.31
C ARG A 11 44.76 11.54 71.02
N LYS A 12 43.59 11.91 70.44
CA LYS A 12 42.65 13.02 70.79
C LYS A 12 42.67 14.40 70.06
N ALA A 13 41.47 14.71 69.53
CA ALA A 13 40.70 15.95 69.68
C ALA A 13 40.89 17.17 68.72
N ALA A 14 39.94 17.26 67.78
CA ALA A 14 38.95 18.36 67.63
C ALA A 14 39.29 19.74 67.00
N ALA A 15 38.24 20.29 66.37
CA ALA A 15 37.88 21.71 66.16
C ALA A 15 38.57 22.57 65.06
N MET A 16 37.78 22.85 64.02
CA MET A 16 37.44 24.18 63.45
C MET A 16 38.48 25.15 62.86
N VAL A 17 38.11 25.61 61.64
CA VAL A 17 38.28 26.97 61.07
C VAL A 17 39.69 27.42 60.65
N GLY A 18 39.82 27.74 59.36
CA GLY A 18 40.90 28.53 58.78
C GLY A 18 40.72 28.70 57.26
N SER A 19 40.63 29.95 56.78
CA SER A 19 40.71 30.27 55.35
C SER A 19 42.01 31.02 55.05
N PRO A 20 42.48 30.99 53.80
CA PRO A 20 42.72 32.27 53.13
C PRO A 20 42.26 32.31 51.66
N ARG A 21 42.22 33.52 51.09
CA ARG A 21 41.87 33.80 49.68
C ARG A 21 43.12 34.00 48.81
N SER A 22 43.09 33.49 47.58
CA SER A 22 43.65 34.11 46.36
C SER A 22 43.06 33.38 45.13
N SER A 23 42.15 33.98 44.36
CA SER A 23 42.37 34.96 43.27
C SER A 23 42.51 34.30 41.88
N SER A 24 41.45 34.38 41.07
CA SER A 24 41.47 34.13 39.62
C SER A 24 40.60 35.18 38.92
N SER A 25 41.03 35.64 37.74
CA SER A 25 40.50 36.83 37.08
C SER A 25 39.48 36.52 35.98
N LEU A 26 38.44 37.34 35.89
CA LEU A 26 37.50 37.34 34.76
C LEU A 26 38.10 38.03 33.52
N PRO A 27 37.77 37.59 32.29
CA PRO A 27 38.24 38.22 31.06
C PRO A 27 37.63 39.61 30.82
N ARG A 28 38.34 40.46 30.08
CA ARG A 28 37.96 41.87 29.82
C ARG A 28 36.80 41.99 28.81
N PRO A 29 35.95 43.03 28.92
CA PRO A 29 34.72 43.17 28.12
C PRO A 29 34.90 43.26 26.60
N ALA A 30 36.10 43.61 26.12
CA ALA A 30 36.40 43.67 24.68
C ALA A 30 36.20 42.32 23.96
N ILE A 31 36.47 41.20 24.63
CA ILE A 31 36.28 39.85 24.05
C ILE A 31 34.79 39.54 23.90
N LEU A 32 33.96 39.94 24.88
CA LEU A 32 32.52 39.75 24.83
C LEU A 32 31.89 40.54 23.68
N LEU A 33 32.34 41.78 23.46
CA LEU A 33 31.88 42.63 22.36
C LEU A 33 32.25 42.03 21.00
N ALA A 34 33.47 41.50 20.84
CA ALA A 34 33.90 40.84 19.60
C ALA A 34 33.04 39.61 19.26
N VAL A 35 32.70 38.79 20.26
CA VAL A 35 31.81 37.62 20.08
C VAL A 35 30.39 38.04 19.70
N VAL A 36 29.84 39.07 20.33
CA VAL A 36 28.49 39.59 19.98
C VAL A 36 28.48 40.17 18.55
N ILE A 37 29.52 40.88 18.13
CA ILE A 37 29.65 41.39 16.76
C ILE A 37 29.76 40.24 15.75
N ALA A 38 30.52 39.19 16.05
CA ALA A 38 30.63 38.00 15.19
C ALA A 38 29.28 37.27 15.02
N ILE A 39 28.53 37.09 16.11
CA ILE A 39 27.18 36.49 16.07
C ILE A 39 26.20 37.38 15.29
N ALA A 40 26.25 38.70 15.47
CA ALA A 40 25.41 39.62 14.70
C ALA A 40 25.74 39.57 13.20
N ALA A 41 27.03 39.52 12.83
CA ALA A 41 27.47 39.41 11.45
C ALA A 41 27.02 38.10 10.79
N THR A 42 27.12 36.95 11.47
CA THR A 42 26.64 35.67 10.92
C THR A 42 25.12 35.62 10.81
N MET A 43 24.37 36.22 11.74
CA MET A 43 22.92 36.36 11.62
C MET A 43 22.49 37.26 10.46
N VAL A 44 23.24 38.34 10.15
CA VAL A 44 22.99 39.17 8.96
C VAL A 44 23.29 38.38 7.69
N TYR A 45 24.38 37.59 7.66
CA TYR A 45 24.74 36.76 6.49
C TYR A 45 23.70 35.66 6.23
N TRP A 46 23.21 34.99 7.29
CA TRP A 46 22.12 34.01 7.17
C TRP A 46 20.80 34.64 6.74
N LYS A 47 20.46 35.85 7.23
CA LYS A 47 19.29 36.59 6.73
C LYS A 47 19.45 36.99 5.26
N ALA A 48 20.65 37.38 4.82
CA ALA A 48 20.91 37.68 3.41
C ALA A 48 20.75 36.44 2.52
N LEU A 49 21.20 35.26 2.97
CA LEU A 49 20.97 33.99 2.26
C LEU A 49 19.48 33.60 2.22
N LEU A 50 18.74 33.78 3.32
CA LEU A 50 17.28 33.60 3.34
C LEU A 50 16.56 34.55 2.39
N TYR A 51 16.95 35.83 2.33
CA TYR A 51 16.38 36.78 1.37
C TYR A 51 16.81 36.53 -0.07
N ALA A 52 18.01 35.97 -0.32
CA ALA A 52 18.40 35.52 -1.65
C ALA A 52 17.56 34.31 -2.11
N GLY A 53 17.33 33.33 -1.24
CA GLY A 53 16.42 32.21 -1.51
C GLY A 53 14.97 32.66 -1.75
N LEU A 54 14.47 33.61 -0.97
CA LEU A 54 13.14 34.20 -1.14
C LEU A 54 13.03 35.09 -2.39
N ALA A 55 14.11 35.76 -2.81
CA ALA A 55 14.15 36.49 -4.08
C ALA A 55 14.12 35.54 -5.29
N SER A 56 14.72 34.35 -5.20
CA SER A 56 14.55 33.27 -6.19
C SER A 56 13.12 32.69 -6.14
N GLY A 57 12.53 32.55 -4.95
CA GLY A 57 11.15 32.10 -4.76
C GLY A 57 10.07 33.09 -5.21
N ALA A 58 10.43 34.35 -5.51
CA ALA A 58 9.52 35.37 -6.03
C ALA A 58 9.27 35.26 -7.55
N ALA A 59 9.97 34.36 -8.24
CA ALA A 59 9.64 33.94 -9.62
C ALA A 59 8.40 33.03 -9.66
N LEU A 60 7.32 33.45 -9.00
CA LEU A 60 6.07 32.71 -8.90
C LEU A 60 5.38 32.59 -10.25
N PHE A 61 5.39 31.38 -10.79
CA PHE A 61 4.36 30.79 -11.66
C PHE A 61 3.54 31.79 -12.49
N ARG A 62 4.16 32.37 -13.51
CA ARG A 62 3.45 32.41 -14.79
C ARG A 62 3.22 30.95 -15.19
N LYS A 63 1.96 30.54 -15.35
CA LYS A 63 1.65 29.41 -16.23
C LYS A 63 2.08 29.87 -17.63
N ASP A 64 3.22 29.38 -18.11
CA ASP A 64 3.74 29.74 -19.42
C ASP A 64 2.92 29.08 -20.53
N ASN A 65 1.75 29.65 -20.79
CA ASN A 65 0.94 29.36 -21.97
C ASN A 65 1.75 29.51 -23.26
N ALA A 66 2.88 30.23 -23.25
CA ALA A 66 3.80 30.35 -24.37
C ALA A 66 4.48 29.01 -24.73
N THR A 67 4.90 28.19 -23.76
CA THR A 67 5.56 26.90 -24.05
C THR A 67 4.55 25.80 -24.34
N ALA A 68 3.43 25.76 -23.60
CA ALA A 68 2.32 24.85 -23.88
C ALA A 68 1.74 25.08 -25.30
N ALA A 69 1.57 26.35 -25.71
CA ALA A 69 1.17 26.68 -27.08
C ALA A 69 2.23 26.30 -28.12
N GLY A 70 3.52 26.24 -27.78
CA GLY A 70 4.56 25.71 -28.66
C GLY A 70 4.39 24.21 -28.91
N LEU A 71 4.21 23.43 -27.85
CA LEU A 71 4.01 21.98 -27.94
C LEU A 71 2.72 21.57 -28.69
N ASP A 72 1.66 22.36 -28.57
CA ASP A 72 0.41 22.14 -29.32
C ASP A 72 0.52 22.52 -30.82
N GLN A 73 1.61 23.17 -31.24
CA GLN A 73 1.92 23.46 -32.65
C GLN A 73 2.85 22.42 -33.31
N CYS A 74 3.41 21.47 -32.56
CA CYS A 74 4.33 20.48 -33.13
C CYS A 74 3.63 19.59 -34.18
N PRO A 75 4.29 19.28 -35.32
CA PRO A 75 3.64 18.65 -36.48
C PRO A 75 3.25 17.18 -36.24
N GLY A 76 3.75 16.58 -35.16
CA GLY A 76 3.63 15.16 -34.91
C GLY A 76 4.37 14.32 -35.96
N TYR A 77 3.96 13.06 -36.06
CA TYR A 77 4.59 12.07 -36.94
C TYR A 77 3.61 11.58 -38.01
N ARG A 78 4.13 10.94 -39.06
CA ARG A 78 3.38 10.26 -40.12
C ARG A 78 3.80 8.80 -40.14
N ALA A 79 2.84 7.89 -39.98
CA ALA A 79 3.09 6.46 -40.16
C ALA A 79 3.22 6.13 -41.65
N THR A 80 4.29 5.40 -41.96
CA THR A 80 4.66 4.93 -43.29
C THR A 80 5.09 3.46 -43.22
N ASN A 81 5.19 2.78 -44.38
CA ASN A 81 5.59 1.37 -44.48
C ASN A 81 4.79 0.40 -43.59
N VAL A 82 3.55 0.74 -43.23
CA VAL A 82 2.77 0.03 -42.21
C VAL A 82 2.49 -1.41 -42.60
N ARG A 83 2.89 -2.36 -41.75
CA ARG A 83 2.63 -3.79 -41.90
C ARG A 83 1.70 -4.26 -40.78
N VAL A 84 0.47 -4.61 -41.15
CA VAL A 84 -0.47 -5.30 -40.24
C VAL A 84 -0.29 -6.80 -40.45
N THR A 85 -0.07 -7.55 -39.37
CA THR A 85 0.01 -9.02 -39.38
C THR A 85 -1.16 -9.60 -38.59
N ALA A 86 -1.28 -10.93 -38.54
CA ALA A 86 -2.25 -11.58 -37.66
C ALA A 86 -2.01 -11.25 -36.17
N THR A 87 -0.76 -10.97 -35.76
CA THR A 87 -0.33 -10.89 -34.35
C THR A 87 0.21 -9.52 -33.92
N GLY A 88 0.21 -8.52 -34.80
CA GLY A 88 0.76 -7.20 -34.50
C GLY A 88 0.68 -6.19 -35.64
N VAL A 89 1.29 -5.02 -35.41
CA VAL A 89 1.46 -3.95 -36.40
C VAL A 89 2.87 -3.38 -36.27
N THR A 90 3.55 -3.12 -37.39
CA THR A 90 4.77 -2.31 -37.40
C THR A 90 4.66 -1.15 -38.38
N ALA A 91 5.33 -0.02 -38.10
CA ALA A 91 5.39 1.13 -39.00
C ALA A 91 6.67 1.95 -38.79
N ASP A 92 7.14 2.62 -39.83
CA ASP A 92 8.12 3.70 -39.73
C ASP A 92 7.38 5.01 -39.49
N LEU A 93 7.69 5.71 -38.39
CA LEU A 93 7.11 7.02 -38.08
C LEU A 93 8.12 8.11 -38.43
N THR A 94 7.79 8.94 -39.42
CA THR A 94 8.64 10.07 -39.82
C THR A 94 8.04 11.39 -39.33
N LEU A 95 8.85 12.30 -38.80
CA LEU A 95 8.44 13.63 -38.36
C LEU A 95 7.72 14.37 -39.51
N ALA A 96 6.53 14.89 -39.25
CA ALA A 96 5.57 15.23 -40.32
C ALA A 96 5.58 16.71 -40.75
N GLY A 97 6.59 17.48 -40.36
CA GLY A 97 6.75 18.89 -40.66
C GLY A 97 8.12 19.41 -40.23
N ALA A 98 8.25 20.73 -40.03
CA ALA A 98 9.45 21.31 -39.44
C ALA A 98 9.60 20.86 -37.97
N ALA A 99 10.83 20.59 -37.55
CA ALA A 99 11.13 20.22 -36.17
C ALA A 99 10.74 21.34 -35.18
N CYS A 100 10.11 20.94 -34.09
CA CYS A 100 9.62 21.79 -33.01
C CYS A 100 10.77 22.23 -32.12
N ASN A 101 11.64 21.28 -31.73
CA ASN A 101 12.82 21.49 -30.89
C ASN A 101 12.55 22.38 -29.64
N VAL A 102 11.45 22.12 -28.94
CA VAL A 102 10.97 22.99 -27.85
C VAL A 102 11.80 22.81 -26.57
N TYR A 103 12.22 21.57 -26.30
CA TYR A 103 12.96 21.17 -25.10
C TYR A 103 14.18 20.26 -25.39
N GLY A 104 14.32 19.75 -26.62
CA GLY A 104 15.48 19.03 -27.13
C GLY A 104 15.59 19.18 -28.66
N THR A 105 16.13 18.16 -29.34
CA THR A 105 16.07 18.04 -30.81
C THR A 105 15.06 16.95 -31.19
N ASP A 106 14.13 17.19 -32.10
CA ASP A 106 13.21 16.15 -32.61
C ASP A 106 13.98 15.01 -33.30
N LEU A 107 13.58 13.76 -33.03
CA LEU A 107 14.15 12.59 -33.71
C LEU A 107 13.36 12.30 -35.00
N PRO A 108 13.93 12.52 -36.20
CA PRO A 108 13.15 12.54 -37.44
C PRO A 108 12.56 11.18 -37.85
N HIS A 109 13.10 10.08 -37.33
CA HIS A 109 12.71 8.71 -37.65
C HIS A 109 12.59 7.84 -36.40
N LEU A 110 11.37 7.39 -36.13
CA LEU A 110 11.03 6.43 -35.06
C LEU A 110 10.46 5.15 -35.68
N THR A 111 10.42 4.08 -34.89
CA THR A 111 9.72 2.84 -35.24
C THR A 111 8.55 2.62 -34.28
N LEU A 112 7.41 2.16 -34.82
CA LEU A 112 6.28 1.63 -34.08
C LEU A 112 6.31 0.10 -34.14
N GLN A 113 6.18 -0.56 -32.99
CA GLN A 113 5.90 -1.99 -32.88
C GLN A 113 4.71 -2.22 -31.94
N VAL A 114 3.72 -2.97 -32.41
CA VAL A 114 2.54 -3.38 -31.65
C VAL A 114 2.49 -4.91 -31.63
N THR A 115 2.38 -5.49 -30.44
CA THR A 115 2.33 -6.95 -30.25
C THR A 115 1.11 -7.33 -29.42
N TYR A 116 0.26 -8.21 -29.95
CA TYR A 116 -0.79 -8.86 -29.15
C TYR A 116 -0.14 -10.03 -28.41
N GLN A 117 0.22 -9.83 -27.14
CA GLN A 117 1.07 -10.79 -26.40
C GLN A 117 0.26 -11.94 -25.81
N THR A 118 -0.87 -11.64 -25.17
CA THR A 118 -1.83 -12.61 -24.64
C THR A 118 -3.25 -12.15 -24.98
N GLU A 119 -4.28 -12.94 -24.65
CA GLU A 119 -5.67 -12.49 -24.83
C GLU A 119 -5.95 -11.18 -24.11
N ASP A 120 -5.32 -10.96 -22.95
CA ASP A 120 -5.56 -9.81 -22.08
C ASP A 120 -4.49 -8.72 -22.19
N ARG A 121 -3.27 -9.02 -22.67
CA ARG A 121 -2.15 -8.07 -22.72
C ARG A 121 -1.76 -7.68 -24.14
N LEU A 122 -1.76 -6.37 -24.41
CA LEU A 122 -1.36 -5.74 -25.67
C LEU A 122 -0.19 -4.79 -25.39
N HIS A 123 0.88 -4.91 -26.18
CA HIS A 123 2.11 -4.13 -26.07
C HIS A 123 2.24 -3.14 -27.24
N VAL A 124 2.64 -1.90 -26.96
CA VAL A 124 2.93 -0.84 -27.95
C VAL A 124 4.26 -0.17 -27.60
N LEU A 125 5.24 -0.29 -28.48
CA LEU A 125 6.54 0.37 -28.38
C LEU A 125 6.69 1.42 -29.48
N ILE A 126 7.06 2.65 -29.11
CA ILE A 126 7.59 3.66 -30.04
C ILE A 126 8.97 4.10 -29.54
N GLN A 127 9.99 3.90 -30.38
CA GLN A 127 11.42 4.10 -30.09
C GLN A 127 12.13 4.71 -31.30
N ASP A 128 13.34 5.25 -31.12
CA ASP A 128 14.12 5.75 -32.25
C ASP A 128 14.54 4.64 -33.22
N GLN A 129 14.69 4.96 -34.51
CA GLN A 129 15.06 3.96 -35.53
C GLN A 129 16.48 3.40 -35.36
N GLY A 130 17.38 4.12 -34.65
CA GLY A 130 18.73 3.67 -34.36
C GLY A 130 18.85 2.79 -33.10
N ASN A 131 17.79 2.68 -32.29
CA ASN A 131 17.82 2.13 -30.94
C ASN A 131 19.00 2.68 -30.11
N GLN A 132 19.16 4.01 -30.11
CA GLN A 132 20.19 4.73 -29.37
C GLN A 132 19.65 5.46 -28.13
N VAL A 133 18.34 5.67 -28.05
CA VAL A 133 17.70 6.28 -26.88
C VAL A 133 17.61 5.26 -25.75
N TYR A 134 17.81 5.73 -24.50
CA TYR A 134 17.73 4.90 -23.31
C TYR A 134 16.41 4.13 -23.22
N GLN A 135 16.49 2.87 -22.80
CA GLN A 135 15.34 2.06 -22.42
C GLN A 135 15.62 1.38 -21.09
N VAL A 136 14.57 1.05 -20.33
CA VAL A 136 14.72 0.24 -19.11
C VAL A 136 15.37 -1.11 -19.49
N PRO A 137 16.49 -1.51 -18.86
CA PRO A 137 17.17 -2.78 -19.19
C PRO A 137 16.36 -4.01 -18.77
N GLU A 138 16.44 -5.07 -19.56
CA GLU A 138 15.71 -6.34 -19.29
C GLU A 138 16.24 -7.09 -18.06
N SER A 139 17.45 -6.76 -17.61
CA SER A 139 18.03 -7.18 -16.33
C SER A 139 17.45 -6.45 -15.12
N VAL A 140 16.66 -5.39 -15.32
CA VAL A 140 15.97 -4.61 -14.28
C VAL A 140 14.46 -4.83 -14.34
N PHE A 141 13.88 -4.80 -15.55
CA PHE A 141 12.48 -5.11 -15.78
C PHE A 141 12.34 -5.97 -17.05
N PRO A 142 11.93 -7.25 -16.95
CA PRO A 142 11.88 -8.13 -18.12
C PRO A 142 10.76 -7.72 -19.07
N ARG A 143 11.04 -7.67 -20.38
CA ARG A 143 9.97 -7.53 -21.39
C ARG A 143 9.25 -8.86 -21.53
N PRO A 144 7.95 -8.96 -21.23
CA PRO A 144 7.20 -10.20 -21.40
C PRO A 144 7.12 -10.59 -22.87
N GLY A 145 7.33 -11.87 -23.15
CA GLY A 145 7.06 -12.45 -24.47
C GLY A 145 5.56 -12.71 -24.70
N GLY A 146 5.27 -13.28 -25.87
CA GLY A 146 3.93 -13.66 -26.30
C GLY A 146 3.60 -13.15 -27.70
N SER A 147 2.83 -13.93 -28.46
CA SER A 147 2.34 -13.53 -29.79
C SER A 147 1.10 -14.36 -30.12
N ILE A 148 -0.08 -13.77 -29.93
CA ILE A 148 -1.38 -14.38 -30.24
C ILE A 148 -2.01 -13.71 -31.46
N TRP A 149 -3.04 -14.33 -32.03
CA TRP A 149 -3.81 -13.71 -33.10
C TRP A 149 -4.67 -12.58 -32.54
N SER A 150 -4.62 -11.41 -33.16
CA SER A 150 -5.42 -10.22 -32.82
C SER A 150 -6.93 -10.49 -32.72
N GLN A 151 -7.43 -11.52 -33.41
CA GLN A 151 -8.82 -11.98 -33.34
C GLN A 151 -9.22 -12.63 -32.00
N THR A 152 -8.26 -13.14 -31.22
CA THR A 152 -8.51 -13.73 -29.88
C THR A 152 -8.17 -12.77 -28.75
N SER A 153 -7.67 -11.56 -29.04
CA SER A 153 -7.41 -10.56 -28.01
C SER A 153 -8.69 -9.84 -27.59
N LYS A 154 -8.80 -9.59 -26.28
CA LYS A 154 -9.85 -8.78 -25.64
C LYS A 154 -9.60 -7.28 -25.86
N LEU A 155 -8.41 -6.91 -26.31
CA LEU A 155 -8.02 -5.56 -26.73
C LEU A 155 -7.82 -5.50 -28.25
N LYS A 156 -7.98 -4.31 -28.84
CA LYS A 156 -7.75 -4.06 -30.27
C LYS A 156 -7.07 -2.72 -30.48
N PHE A 157 -5.92 -2.76 -31.14
CA PHE A 157 -5.18 -1.59 -31.63
C PHE A 157 -5.80 -1.07 -32.94
N SER A 158 -5.77 0.25 -33.11
CA SER A 158 -6.13 0.96 -34.34
C SER A 158 -5.33 2.27 -34.44
N TYR A 159 -5.12 2.79 -35.64
CA TYR A 159 -4.28 3.98 -35.85
C TYR A 159 -4.80 4.91 -36.96
N THR A 160 -4.46 6.19 -36.83
CA THR A 160 -4.53 7.20 -37.90
C THR A 160 -3.13 7.36 -38.47
N ALA A 161 -2.97 7.39 -39.80
CA ALA A 161 -1.64 7.47 -40.41
C ALA A 161 -1.02 8.89 -40.39
N TYR A 162 -1.85 9.94 -40.45
CA TYR A 162 -1.41 11.33 -40.44
C TYR A 162 -2.54 12.29 -39.97
N PRO A 163 -2.30 13.17 -38.99
CA PRO A 163 -1.21 13.07 -38.02
C PRO A 163 -1.29 11.73 -37.27
N PHE A 164 -0.14 11.15 -36.95
CA PHE A 164 -0.10 9.82 -36.33
C PHE A 164 -0.72 9.85 -34.94
N SER A 165 -1.67 8.96 -34.72
CA SER A 165 -2.30 8.70 -33.43
C SER A 165 -2.77 7.25 -33.38
N PHE A 166 -2.89 6.67 -32.19
CA PHE A 166 -3.43 5.32 -32.03
C PHE A 166 -4.48 5.24 -30.93
N LYS A 167 -5.32 4.20 -31.01
CA LYS A 167 -6.39 3.93 -30.03
C LYS A 167 -6.38 2.45 -29.64
N ILE A 168 -6.48 2.20 -28.34
CA ILE A 168 -6.74 0.87 -27.78
C ILE A 168 -8.22 0.80 -27.42
N THR A 169 -8.88 -0.26 -27.88
CA THR A 169 -10.32 -0.50 -27.69
C THR A 169 -10.58 -1.88 -27.09
N ARG A 170 -11.66 -2.03 -26.31
CA ARG A 170 -12.15 -3.35 -25.90
C ARG A 170 -12.78 -4.05 -27.10
N ALA A 171 -12.25 -5.21 -27.50
CA ALA A 171 -12.69 -5.92 -28.70
C ALA A 171 -14.18 -6.32 -28.67
N LYS A 172 -14.73 -6.62 -27.47
CA LYS A 172 -16.13 -7.04 -27.29
C LYS A 172 -17.15 -5.89 -27.42
N THR A 173 -16.81 -4.68 -26.98
CA THR A 173 -17.76 -3.56 -26.87
C THR A 173 -17.47 -2.39 -27.80
N GLY A 174 -16.27 -2.34 -28.40
CA GLY A 174 -15.78 -1.18 -29.16
C GLY A 174 -15.43 0.02 -28.29
N GLU A 175 -15.51 -0.08 -26.95
CA GLU A 175 -15.18 1.00 -26.04
C GLU A 175 -13.70 1.39 -26.16
N VAL A 176 -13.44 2.68 -26.34
CA VAL A 176 -12.09 3.25 -26.37
C VAL A 176 -11.56 3.40 -24.95
N ILE A 177 -10.46 2.74 -24.64
CA ILE A 177 -9.80 2.82 -23.32
C ILE A 177 -8.57 3.74 -23.33
N PHE A 178 -7.90 3.87 -24.47
CA PHE A 178 -6.76 4.77 -24.67
C PHE A 178 -6.83 5.36 -26.08
N ASP A 179 -6.53 6.65 -26.25
CA ASP A 179 -6.74 7.38 -27.51
C ASP A 179 -5.81 8.58 -27.62
N THR A 180 -4.73 8.44 -28.40
CA THR A 180 -3.70 9.48 -28.54
C THR A 180 -4.05 10.58 -29.54
N SER A 181 -5.30 10.68 -30.02
CA SER A 181 -5.71 11.74 -30.96
C SER A 181 -5.99 13.10 -30.28
N ALA A 182 -5.72 13.21 -28.98
CA ALA A 182 -5.94 14.43 -28.18
C ALA A 182 -4.79 15.47 -28.26
N ALA A 183 -3.61 15.09 -28.77
CA ALA A 183 -2.51 16.01 -29.12
C ALA A 183 -1.55 15.36 -30.12
N SER A 184 -0.69 16.15 -30.77
CA SER A 184 0.45 15.61 -31.54
C SER A 184 1.43 14.86 -30.62
N LEU A 185 1.92 13.71 -31.09
CA LEU A 185 3.06 13.01 -30.49
C LEU A 185 4.33 13.87 -30.63
N VAL A 186 5.06 14.11 -29.54
CA VAL A 186 6.39 14.76 -29.56
C VAL A 186 7.43 13.79 -29.05
N PHE A 187 8.58 13.72 -29.74
CA PHE A 187 9.69 12.84 -29.40
C PHE A 187 11.00 13.58 -29.69
N GLU A 188 11.46 14.34 -28.70
CA GLU A 188 12.71 15.09 -28.72
C GLU A 188 13.74 14.43 -27.81
N SER A 189 15.04 14.69 -28.06
CA SER A 189 16.19 14.09 -27.36
C SER A 189 16.21 14.25 -25.83
N GLN A 190 15.39 15.14 -25.28
CA GLN A 190 15.25 15.41 -23.84
C GLN A 190 13.78 15.56 -23.41
N TYR A 191 12.81 15.29 -24.29
CA TYR A 191 11.39 15.50 -24.00
C TYR A 191 10.46 14.66 -24.88
N LEU A 192 9.64 13.83 -24.25
CA LEU A 192 8.62 13.00 -24.87
C LEU A 192 7.24 13.44 -24.36
N ARG A 193 6.30 13.69 -25.28
CA ARG A 193 4.90 14.03 -24.98
C ARG A 193 3.92 13.10 -25.68
N LEU A 194 3.02 12.52 -24.91
CA LEU A 194 1.86 11.76 -25.41
C LEU A 194 0.63 12.04 -24.54
N ARG A 195 -0.48 12.45 -25.17
CA ARG A 195 -1.76 12.74 -24.49
C ARG A 195 -2.83 11.73 -24.90
N THR A 196 -3.41 11.01 -23.95
CA THR A 196 -4.64 10.22 -24.17
C THR A 196 -5.88 11.01 -23.75
N SER A 197 -6.96 10.96 -24.52
CA SER A 197 -8.27 11.41 -24.03
C SER A 197 -8.81 10.43 -22.97
N LEU A 198 -9.66 10.94 -22.07
CA LEU A 198 -10.35 10.18 -21.03
C LEU A 198 -11.86 10.49 -21.02
N PRO A 199 -12.71 9.64 -20.40
CA PRO A 199 -14.09 10.02 -20.12
C PRO A 199 -14.15 11.18 -19.12
N ALA A 200 -15.28 11.90 -19.06
CA ALA A 200 -15.48 12.94 -18.06
C ALA A 200 -15.55 12.36 -16.64
N ASN A 201 -14.84 12.99 -15.69
CA ASN A 201 -14.69 12.54 -14.30
C ASN A 201 -14.28 11.05 -14.15
N PRO A 202 -13.10 10.65 -14.68
CA PRO A 202 -12.62 9.27 -14.70
C PRO A 202 -12.29 8.76 -13.29
N ASN A 203 -12.27 7.43 -13.11
CA ASN A 203 -11.90 6.80 -11.85
C ASN A 203 -10.50 6.17 -12.01
N LEU A 204 -9.46 6.97 -11.77
CA LEU A 204 -8.06 6.57 -11.89
C LEU A 204 -7.46 6.26 -10.51
N TYR A 205 -6.59 5.25 -10.46
CA TYR A 205 -5.87 4.80 -9.27
C TYR A 205 -4.46 4.35 -9.68
N GLY A 206 -3.47 4.46 -8.79
CA GLY A 206 -2.07 4.16 -9.09
C GLY A 206 -1.26 5.43 -9.32
N LEU A 207 -0.30 5.41 -10.25
CA LEU A 207 0.67 6.51 -10.49
C LEU A 207 1.51 6.90 -9.27
N GLY A 208 1.82 5.94 -8.40
CA GLY A 208 2.60 6.15 -7.18
C GLY A 208 4.06 6.58 -7.42
N GLU A 209 4.79 7.03 -6.40
CA GLU A 209 4.37 7.15 -5.00
C GLU A 209 3.96 8.60 -4.63
N HIS A 210 2.81 8.74 -3.96
CA HIS A 210 2.24 10.01 -3.49
C HIS A 210 1.39 9.78 -2.22
N SER A 211 1.03 10.87 -1.53
CA SER A 211 0.11 10.87 -0.37
C SER A 211 -1.28 11.42 -0.68
N ASP A 212 -1.59 11.63 -1.97
CA ASP A 212 -2.89 12.09 -2.48
C ASP A 212 -3.99 11.02 -2.31
N SER A 213 -5.27 11.41 -2.47
CA SER A 213 -6.42 10.51 -2.40
C SER A 213 -6.29 9.29 -3.33
N LEU A 214 -6.85 8.16 -2.88
CA LEU A 214 -6.76 6.85 -3.53
C LEU A 214 -7.32 6.88 -4.96
N ARG A 215 -8.47 7.54 -5.13
CA ARG A 215 -8.96 7.95 -6.45
C ARG A 215 -8.31 9.29 -6.78
N LEU A 216 -7.53 9.32 -7.85
CA LEU A 216 -6.77 10.50 -8.25
C LEU A 216 -7.67 11.69 -8.62
N GLU A 217 -7.19 12.89 -8.33
CA GLU A 217 -7.82 14.13 -8.77
C GLU A 217 -7.84 14.21 -10.30
N THR A 218 -8.95 14.69 -10.85
CA THR A 218 -9.21 14.63 -12.29
C THR A 218 -9.00 15.96 -13.01
N THR A 219 -8.74 17.07 -12.32
CA THR A 219 -8.64 18.40 -12.96
C THR A 219 -7.57 19.25 -12.28
N ASN A 220 -6.72 19.91 -13.08
CA ASN A 220 -5.54 20.67 -12.62
C ASN A 220 -4.58 19.83 -11.74
N TYR A 221 -4.53 18.51 -11.92
CA TYR A 221 -3.66 17.60 -11.18
C TYR A 221 -2.39 17.31 -11.99
N ILE A 222 -1.24 17.30 -11.29
CA ILE A 222 0.08 16.98 -11.85
C ILE A 222 0.77 16.01 -10.90
N ARG A 223 1.12 14.83 -11.39
CA ARG A 223 1.85 13.80 -10.65
C ARG A 223 3.27 13.70 -11.21
N THR A 224 4.17 14.47 -10.61
CA THR A 224 5.61 14.32 -10.84
C THR A 224 6.07 12.96 -10.30
N MET A 225 6.87 12.25 -11.11
CA MET A 225 7.48 10.96 -10.83
C MET A 225 8.99 11.10 -10.90
N TRP A 226 9.61 11.17 -9.72
CA TRP A 226 11.05 11.19 -9.54
C TRP A 226 11.35 10.79 -8.09
N ASN A 227 12.12 9.72 -7.90
CA ASN A 227 12.38 9.18 -6.56
C ASN A 227 13.16 10.20 -5.71
N GLN A 228 12.55 10.62 -4.59
CA GLN A 228 13.07 11.67 -3.73
C GLN A 228 12.84 11.32 -2.25
N ASP A 229 13.82 11.66 -1.40
CA ASP A 229 13.59 11.70 0.05
C ASP A 229 12.67 12.90 0.37
N SER A 230 11.41 12.58 0.67
CA SER A 230 10.30 13.53 0.73
C SER A 230 9.68 13.53 2.13
N TYR A 231 10.48 13.97 3.11
CA TYR A 231 10.11 13.99 4.54
C TYR A 231 8.76 14.67 4.79
N GLY A 232 7.95 14.04 5.65
CA GLY A 232 6.60 14.50 5.99
C GLY A 232 5.53 14.15 4.95
N ILE A 233 5.87 13.44 3.87
CA ILE A 233 4.98 12.97 2.81
C ILE A 233 3.94 14.01 2.33
N PRO A 234 4.37 15.24 1.94
CA PRO A 234 3.44 16.30 1.58
C PRO A 234 2.62 15.98 0.33
N SER A 235 1.32 16.28 0.36
CA SER A 235 0.42 16.07 -0.78
C SER A 235 0.88 16.79 -2.05
N HIS A 236 0.59 16.18 -3.18
CA HIS A 236 0.99 16.50 -4.55
C HIS A 236 2.51 16.39 -4.82
N ALA A 237 3.37 16.25 -3.81
CA ALA A 237 4.81 16.02 -4.00
C ALA A 237 5.13 14.59 -4.47
N ASN A 238 6.27 14.44 -5.13
CA ASN A 238 6.88 13.15 -5.44
C ASN A 238 7.55 12.56 -4.17
N LEU A 239 7.40 11.25 -3.98
CA LEU A 239 7.93 10.52 -2.82
C LEU A 239 9.06 9.55 -3.25
N TYR A 240 9.24 8.44 -2.54
CA TYR A 240 10.43 7.60 -2.58
C TYR A 240 10.46 6.65 -3.80
N GLY A 241 9.30 6.21 -4.28
CA GLY A 241 9.13 5.33 -5.43
C GLY A 241 8.46 5.97 -6.66
N THR A 242 8.65 5.33 -7.82
CA THR A 242 8.02 5.70 -9.10
C THR A 242 7.36 4.46 -9.69
N HIS A 243 6.04 4.55 -9.89
CA HIS A 243 5.18 3.45 -10.34
C HIS A 243 4.26 3.94 -11.48
N PRO A 244 4.75 4.00 -12.73
CA PRO A 244 4.03 4.48 -13.91
C PRO A 244 2.96 3.49 -14.43
N PHE A 245 2.18 2.92 -13.51
CA PHE A 245 1.00 2.10 -13.77
C PHE A 245 -0.24 2.82 -13.26
N TYR A 246 -1.29 2.90 -14.06
CA TYR A 246 -2.63 3.24 -13.58
C TYR A 246 -3.66 2.14 -13.88
N LEU A 247 -4.63 2.05 -12.98
CA LEU A 247 -5.88 1.33 -13.13
C LEU A 247 -6.99 2.36 -13.42
N GLU A 248 -7.82 2.14 -14.44
CA GLU A 248 -9.08 2.89 -14.59
C GLU A 248 -10.28 1.96 -14.37
N GLN A 249 -11.20 2.35 -13.48
CA GLN A 249 -12.49 1.68 -13.28
C GLN A 249 -13.60 2.39 -14.05
N ARG A 250 -14.39 1.63 -14.83
CA ARG A 250 -15.58 2.12 -15.52
C ARG A 250 -16.76 1.17 -15.29
N ALA A 251 -17.98 1.63 -15.58
CA ALA A 251 -19.18 0.78 -15.52
C ALA A 251 -19.18 -0.39 -16.54
N SER A 252 -18.21 -0.40 -17.47
CA SER A 252 -17.95 -1.47 -18.44
C SER A 252 -16.90 -2.49 -17.96
N GLY A 253 -16.33 -2.32 -16.77
CA GLY A 253 -15.18 -3.06 -16.23
C GLY A 253 -13.94 -2.19 -16.06
N ALA A 254 -12.87 -2.76 -15.50
CA ALA A 254 -11.60 -2.06 -15.32
C ALA A 254 -10.71 -2.15 -16.58
N HIS A 255 -9.55 -1.51 -16.56
CA HIS A 255 -8.38 -1.87 -17.36
C HIS A 255 -7.13 -1.24 -16.71
N GLY A 256 -5.94 -1.71 -17.08
CA GLY A 256 -4.67 -1.15 -16.61
C GLY A 256 -3.79 -0.67 -17.76
N VAL A 257 -3.01 0.38 -17.51
CA VAL A 257 -1.99 0.91 -18.43
C VAL A 257 -0.69 1.08 -17.67
N PHE A 258 0.36 0.39 -18.11
CA PHE A 258 1.73 0.55 -17.63
C PHE A 258 2.59 1.23 -18.69
N PHE A 259 3.42 2.18 -18.27
CA PHE A 259 4.39 2.87 -19.09
C PHE A 259 5.81 2.56 -18.59
N LEU A 260 6.53 1.68 -19.30
CA LEU A 260 7.87 1.21 -18.93
C LEU A 260 8.94 2.26 -19.26
N ASN A 261 8.98 3.32 -18.45
CA ASN A 261 9.97 4.38 -18.54
C ASN A 261 10.37 4.81 -17.11
N SER A 262 11.68 5.04 -16.90
CA SER A 262 12.26 5.40 -15.59
C SER A 262 12.98 6.75 -15.61
N ASN A 263 12.78 7.57 -16.64
CA ASN A 263 13.18 8.97 -16.66
C ASN A 263 12.19 9.78 -15.81
N GLY A 264 12.64 10.93 -15.29
CA GLY A 264 11.75 11.87 -14.60
C GLY A 264 10.58 12.28 -15.51
N MET A 265 9.36 12.31 -14.98
CA MET A 265 8.17 12.63 -15.75
C MET A 265 7.09 13.31 -14.93
N ASP A 266 6.29 14.14 -15.58
CA ASP A 266 5.01 14.61 -15.07
C ASP A 266 3.88 13.86 -15.78
N ILE A 267 2.95 13.31 -15.00
CA ILE A 267 1.65 12.86 -15.50
C ILE A 267 0.61 13.94 -15.19
N ILE A 268 0.09 14.59 -16.23
CA ILE A 268 -0.89 15.69 -16.09
C ILE A 268 -2.29 15.15 -16.33
N ILE A 269 -3.18 15.27 -15.36
CA ILE A 269 -4.60 14.88 -15.47
C ILE A 269 -5.45 16.16 -15.41
N ASN A 270 -5.99 16.55 -16.57
CA ASN A 270 -6.63 17.85 -16.71
C ASN A 270 -7.61 17.90 -17.89
N GLN A 271 -8.31 19.03 -18.05
CA GLN A 271 -9.22 19.29 -19.16
C GLN A 271 -8.58 20.25 -20.17
N ASP A 272 -8.90 20.06 -21.46
CA ASP A 272 -8.51 20.98 -22.53
C ASP A 272 -9.38 22.24 -22.57
N ALA A 273 -9.06 23.20 -23.46
CA ALA A 273 -9.82 24.45 -23.61
C ALA A 273 -11.28 24.25 -24.10
N SER A 274 -11.66 23.03 -24.50
CA SER A 274 -13.04 22.63 -24.82
C SER A 274 -13.73 21.82 -23.72
N GLY A 275 -13.07 21.66 -22.56
CA GLY A 275 -13.58 20.90 -21.41
C GLY A 275 -13.40 19.38 -21.54
N LYS A 276 -12.65 18.87 -22.53
CA LYS A 276 -12.44 17.43 -22.68
C LYS A 276 -11.34 16.96 -21.74
N GLN A 277 -11.63 15.88 -21.03
CA GLN A 277 -10.70 15.24 -20.12
C GLN A 277 -9.54 14.55 -20.86
N TYR A 278 -8.33 14.70 -20.33
CA TYR A 278 -7.15 13.98 -20.80
C TYR A 278 -6.24 13.54 -19.64
N LEU A 279 -5.34 12.60 -19.96
CA LEU A 279 -4.10 12.33 -19.23
C LEU A 279 -2.93 12.48 -20.20
N GLU A 280 -1.88 13.18 -19.79
CA GLU A 280 -0.71 13.48 -20.61
C GLU A 280 0.58 13.02 -19.91
N TYR A 281 1.38 12.25 -20.62
CA TYR A 281 2.73 11.81 -20.23
C TYR A 281 3.74 12.83 -20.77
N ASN A 282 4.47 13.49 -19.88
CA ASN A 282 5.54 14.42 -20.21
C ASN A 282 6.84 13.95 -19.53
N THR A 283 7.72 13.26 -20.25
CA THR A 283 8.95 12.66 -19.66
C THR A 283 10.24 13.21 -20.30
N ILE A 284 11.30 13.32 -19.50
CA ILE A 284 12.58 13.94 -19.91
C ILE A 284 13.48 13.03 -20.77
N GLY A 285 12.93 11.98 -21.38
CA GLY A 285 13.63 11.07 -22.28
C GLY A 285 13.10 9.64 -22.22
N GLY A 286 13.90 8.71 -22.74
CA GLY A 286 13.52 7.31 -22.86
C GLY A 286 12.65 7.04 -24.10
N VAL A 287 11.87 5.96 -24.06
CA VAL A 287 10.98 5.53 -25.15
C VAL A 287 9.53 5.44 -24.68
N PHE A 288 8.59 5.31 -25.61
CA PHE A 288 7.18 5.02 -25.33
C PHE A 288 6.93 3.50 -25.34
N ASP A 289 7.33 2.80 -24.27
CA ASP A 289 7.12 1.35 -24.07
C ASP A 289 5.87 1.12 -23.19
N PHE A 290 4.72 0.81 -23.79
CA PHE A 290 3.41 0.71 -23.14
C PHE A 290 2.83 -0.70 -23.12
N TYR A 291 2.30 -1.11 -21.96
CA TYR A 291 1.56 -2.36 -21.78
C TYR A 291 0.14 -2.08 -21.31
N PHE A 292 -0.84 -2.59 -22.06
CA PHE A 292 -2.27 -2.47 -21.78
C PHE A 292 -2.81 -3.82 -21.32
N VAL A 293 -3.53 -3.84 -20.19
CA VAL A 293 -4.15 -5.07 -19.64
C VAL A 293 -5.67 -4.94 -19.59
N ALA A 294 -6.37 -5.94 -20.15
CA ALA A 294 -7.80 -5.88 -20.47
C ALA A 294 -8.71 -5.87 -19.23
N GLY A 295 -8.30 -6.54 -18.16
CA GLY A 295 -8.80 -6.42 -16.79
C GLY A 295 -10.32 -6.25 -16.63
N PRO A 296 -11.17 -7.24 -16.97
CA PRO A 296 -12.62 -7.09 -16.86
C PRO A 296 -13.09 -6.71 -15.45
N THR A 297 -12.36 -7.13 -14.42
CA THR A 297 -12.47 -6.64 -13.04
C THR A 297 -11.17 -5.95 -12.61
N PRO A 298 -11.21 -5.03 -11.62
CA PRO A 298 -10.00 -4.39 -11.08
C PRO A 298 -9.00 -5.39 -10.48
N VAL A 299 -9.49 -6.50 -9.90
CA VAL A 299 -8.62 -7.63 -9.48
C VAL A 299 -7.87 -8.18 -10.70
N ALA A 300 -8.59 -8.59 -11.76
CA ALA A 300 -7.97 -9.17 -12.95
C ALA A 300 -6.96 -8.23 -13.62
N ALA A 301 -7.20 -6.91 -13.62
CA ALA A 301 -6.24 -5.92 -14.12
C ALA A 301 -4.91 -5.94 -13.34
N VAL A 302 -4.95 -6.05 -12.01
CA VAL A 302 -3.76 -6.12 -11.15
C VAL A 302 -3.04 -7.47 -11.29
N GLN A 303 -3.79 -8.58 -11.43
CA GLN A 303 -3.22 -9.90 -11.71
C GLN A 303 -2.48 -9.90 -13.06
N GLN A 304 -3.09 -9.36 -14.12
CA GLN A 304 -2.52 -9.27 -15.46
C GLN A 304 -1.30 -8.32 -15.56
N TYR A 305 -1.19 -7.36 -14.64
CA TYR A 305 0.03 -6.57 -14.44
C TYR A 305 1.13 -7.39 -13.74
N GLY A 306 0.76 -8.09 -12.66
CA GLY A 306 1.67 -8.99 -11.93
C GLY A 306 2.24 -10.15 -12.77
N GLU A 307 1.53 -10.63 -13.80
CA GLU A 307 2.02 -11.62 -14.78
C GLU A 307 3.37 -11.25 -15.41
N PHE A 308 3.70 -9.96 -15.53
CA PHE A 308 4.93 -9.50 -16.15
C PHE A 308 5.77 -8.54 -15.30
N ALA A 309 5.15 -7.76 -14.41
CA ALA A 309 5.87 -6.99 -13.40
C ALA A 309 6.41 -7.86 -12.24
N GLY A 310 5.92 -9.10 -12.13
CA GLY A 310 6.20 -10.02 -11.03
C GLY A 310 5.15 -9.94 -9.92
N PHE A 311 4.72 -11.09 -9.40
CA PHE A 311 3.87 -11.14 -8.21
C PHE A 311 4.67 -10.82 -6.94
N PRO A 312 4.07 -10.16 -5.92
CA PRO A 312 4.76 -9.84 -4.68
C PRO A 312 5.32 -11.08 -3.96
N THR A 313 6.60 -11.04 -3.59
CA THR A 313 7.29 -12.13 -2.89
C THR A 313 6.54 -12.59 -1.65
N MET A 314 6.39 -13.91 -1.47
CA MET A 314 5.79 -14.48 -0.28
C MET A 314 6.62 -14.17 0.97
N GLN A 315 5.97 -13.74 2.04
CA GLN A 315 6.63 -13.29 3.27
C GLN A 315 6.77 -14.45 4.28
N PRO A 316 7.84 -14.48 5.11
CA PRO A 316 7.94 -15.45 6.20
C PRO A 316 6.88 -15.14 7.27
N TYR A 317 6.35 -16.17 7.92
CA TYR A 317 5.20 -16.04 8.83
C TYR A 317 5.48 -15.11 10.02
N TRP A 318 6.71 -15.15 10.56
CA TRP A 318 7.13 -14.23 11.64
C TRP A 318 7.14 -12.76 11.20
N GLY A 319 7.33 -12.48 9.90
CA GLY A 319 7.26 -11.14 9.33
C GLY A 319 5.86 -10.50 9.36
N LEU A 320 4.85 -11.24 9.84
CA LEU A 320 3.49 -10.75 10.05
C LEU A 320 3.18 -10.46 11.52
N GLY A 321 4.04 -10.87 12.46
CA GLY A 321 3.85 -10.59 13.88
C GLY A 321 3.93 -9.09 14.19
N PHE A 322 3.83 -8.72 15.48
CA PHE A 322 4.03 -7.33 15.85
C PHE A 322 5.53 -6.97 15.86
N HIS A 323 5.91 -5.97 15.08
CA HIS A 323 7.26 -5.41 15.07
C HIS A 323 7.31 -4.11 15.88
N GLN A 324 8.05 -4.12 17.00
CA GLN A 324 8.44 -2.88 17.66
C GLN A 324 9.72 -2.35 17.01
N CYS A 325 9.67 -1.13 16.49
CA CYS A 325 10.82 -0.37 16.04
C CYS A 325 10.81 1.01 16.69
N ARG A 326 11.94 1.69 16.68
CA ARG A 326 12.03 3.06 17.14
C ARG A 326 13.29 3.68 16.57
N TYR A 327 13.14 4.73 15.75
CA TYR A 327 14.12 5.81 15.75
C TYR A 327 14.07 6.38 17.18
N GLY A 328 14.81 5.83 18.14
CA GLY A 328 15.06 6.45 19.42
C GLY A 328 15.35 5.63 20.66
N TYR A 329 15.90 4.42 20.53
CA TYR A 329 16.46 3.72 21.69
C TYR A 329 17.80 4.32 22.11
N ARG A 330 18.07 4.40 23.42
CA ARG A 330 19.29 5.04 23.96
C ARG A 330 20.52 4.14 23.85
N ASP A 331 20.32 2.85 24.08
CA ASP A 331 21.35 1.83 24.19
C ASP A 331 20.69 0.43 24.19
N ALA A 332 21.50 -0.63 24.27
CA ALA A 332 21.02 -2.01 24.30
C ALA A 332 20.23 -2.37 25.59
N PHE A 333 20.40 -1.63 26.69
CA PHE A 333 19.61 -1.83 27.90
C PHE A 333 18.21 -1.22 27.76
N ASP A 334 18.09 -0.06 27.11
CA ASP A 334 16.79 0.52 26.73
C ASP A 334 16.00 -0.45 25.82
N VAL A 335 16.68 -1.06 24.84
CA VAL A 335 16.12 -2.13 23.98
C VAL A 335 15.69 -3.35 24.81
N ALA A 336 16.53 -3.83 25.74
CA ALA A 336 16.18 -4.96 26.61
C ALA A 336 15.04 -4.65 27.58
N GLU A 337 14.98 -3.42 28.14
CA GLU A 337 13.90 -2.96 29.01
C GLU A 337 12.58 -2.90 28.23
N VAL A 338 12.59 -2.47 26.95
CA VAL A 338 11.42 -2.50 26.06
C VAL A 338 10.90 -3.92 25.89
N VAL A 339 11.76 -4.87 25.52
CA VAL A 339 11.37 -6.29 25.35
C VAL A 339 10.84 -6.88 26.65
N GLN A 340 11.50 -6.60 27.78
CA GLN A 340 11.05 -7.06 29.10
C GLN A 340 9.72 -6.43 29.52
N ASN A 341 9.48 -5.15 29.20
CA ASN A 341 8.22 -4.47 29.48
C ASN A 341 7.07 -5.01 28.61
N TYR A 342 7.31 -5.35 27.34
CA TYR A 342 6.32 -6.06 26.50
C TYR A 342 5.96 -7.43 27.11
N SER A 343 6.97 -8.18 27.56
CA SER A 343 6.80 -9.48 28.24
C SER A 343 5.99 -9.36 29.55
N LEU A 344 6.41 -8.49 30.48
CA LEU A 344 5.73 -8.24 31.75
C LEU A 344 4.30 -7.69 31.59
N ALA A 345 4.07 -6.87 30.56
CA ALA A 345 2.74 -6.37 30.26
C ALA A 345 1.84 -7.43 29.61
N GLY A 346 2.37 -8.56 29.14
CA GLY A 346 1.61 -9.56 28.37
C GLY A 346 1.12 -8.98 27.05
N ILE A 347 1.99 -8.30 26.31
CA ILE A 347 1.73 -7.80 24.95
C ILE A 347 2.62 -8.60 23.98
N PRO A 348 2.05 -9.28 22.96
CA PRO A 348 2.85 -10.00 21.97
C PRO A 348 3.84 -9.09 21.23
N LEU A 349 5.04 -9.62 20.96
CA LEU A 349 6.14 -8.93 20.28
C LEU A 349 6.96 -9.98 19.54
N GLU A 350 6.98 -9.88 18.21
CA GLU A 350 7.66 -10.87 17.36
C GLU A 350 9.10 -10.49 17.03
N THR A 351 9.33 -9.20 16.82
CA THR A 351 10.62 -8.69 16.36
C THR A 351 10.87 -7.32 16.95
N MET A 352 12.02 -7.19 17.59
CA MET A 352 12.55 -5.92 18.07
C MET A 352 13.54 -5.40 17.04
N TRP A 353 13.25 -4.24 16.47
CA TRP A 353 14.14 -3.53 15.55
C TRP A 353 14.89 -2.44 16.30
N THR A 354 16.22 -2.53 16.32
CA THR A 354 17.05 -1.32 16.40
C THR A 354 16.96 -0.62 15.04
N ASP A 355 16.45 0.60 15.06
CA ASP A 355 16.55 1.52 13.93
C ASP A 355 17.99 2.06 13.85
N ILE A 356 18.22 3.20 13.21
CA ILE A 356 19.57 3.80 13.20
C ILE A 356 20.10 4.19 14.60
N ASP A 357 19.37 4.02 15.71
CA ASP A 357 19.77 4.36 17.10
C ASP A 357 20.74 3.44 17.83
N TYR A 358 21.53 2.71 17.07
CA TYR A 358 22.95 2.71 17.41
C TYR A 358 23.57 4.15 17.26
N MET A 359 22.78 5.14 16.80
CA MET A 359 23.04 6.57 16.50
C MET A 359 21.79 7.54 16.60
N ASP A 360 20.96 7.55 17.68
CA ASP A 360 20.14 8.71 18.22
C ASP A 360 19.00 9.41 17.36
N ARG A 361 17.76 9.87 17.77
CA ARG A 361 16.56 9.35 18.50
C ARG A 361 15.24 10.23 18.46
N ARG A 362 14.00 9.66 18.27
CA ARG A 362 12.61 9.91 18.88
C ARG A 362 11.29 9.82 17.98
N ARG A 363 10.06 10.30 18.35
CA ARG A 363 8.75 9.50 18.48
C ARG A 363 7.26 10.10 18.43
N LEU A 364 6.22 9.51 17.75
CA LEU A 364 4.73 9.87 17.72
C LEU A 364 3.61 8.72 17.55
N CYS A 365 2.40 8.75 18.19
CA CYS A 365 1.58 7.53 18.56
C CYS A 365 0.07 7.20 18.18
N ALA A 366 -0.95 7.43 19.06
CA ALA A 366 -1.88 6.38 19.61
C ALA A 366 -2.86 5.53 18.74
N ARG A 367 -3.87 6.11 18.04
CA ARG A 367 -4.91 5.33 17.28
C ARG A 367 -4.29 4.39 16.23
N TRP A 368 -3.07 4.70 15.80
CA TRP A 368 -2.21 3.91 14.91
C TRP A 368 -1.92 2.50 15.44
N ALA A 369 -1.98 2.27 16.77
CA ALA A 369 -1.85 0.94 17.35
C ALA A 369 -2.97 -0.01 16.88
N SER A 370 -4.20 0.49 16.80
CA SER A 370 -5.37 -0.29 16.37
C SER A 370 -5.46 -0.41 14.84
N LEU A 371 -5.15 0.66 14.09
CA LEU A 371 -5.14 0.62 12.63
C LEU A 371 -3.99 -0.24 12.08
N GLY A 372 -2.76 -0.03 12.55
CA GLY A 372 -1.58 -0.73 12.04
C GLY A 372 -1.64 -2.25 12.18
N ALA A 373 -2.43 -2.76 13.14
CA ALA A 373 -2.69 -4.19 13.28
C ALA A 373 -3.39 -4.83 12.07
N PHE A 374 -3.94 -4.01 11.15
CA PHE A 374 -4.57 -4.42 9.90
C PHE A 374 -3.80 -3.95 8.65
N ASN A 375 -2.56 -3.49 8.81
CA ASN A 375 -1.62 -3.39 7.69
C ASN A 375 -1.04 -4.79 7.38
N THR A 376 -0.59 -5.06 6.16
CA THR A 376 0.18 -6.30 5.87
C THR A 376 1.45 -6.36 6.72
N PHE A 377 2.26 -5.29 6.67
CA PHE A 377 3.41 -5.05 7.53
C PHE A 377 3.03 -4.19 8.74
N TYR A 378 3.16 -4.73 9.96
CA TYR A 378 2.75 -4.05 11.20
C TYR A 378 3.95 -3.65 12.06
N ARG A 379 4.44 -2.42 11.85
CA ARG A 379 5.57 -1.84 12.59
C ARG A 379 5.19 -0.54 13.30
N ASN A 380 5.43 -0.48 14.61
CA ASN A 380 5.46 0.76 15.39
C ASN A 380 6.84 1.43 15.15
N HIS A 381 6.91 2.68 14.65
CA HIS A 381 8.14 3.37 14.18
C HIS A 381 7.99 4.92 14.23
N ASN A 382 9.00 5.71 13.83
CA ASN A 382 9.42 6.91 14.59
C ASN A 382 10.29 7.95 13.84
N ASP A 383 10.36 9.21 14.33
CA ASP A 383 11.35 10.24 13.88
C ASP A 383 11.88 11.22 14.97
N TYR A 384 13.15 11.66 14.83
CA TYR A 384 13.99 12.39 15.80
C TYR A 384 13.28 13.53 16.57
N GLY A 385 13.62 13.68 17.85
CA GLY A 385 13.23 14.82 18.72
C GLY A 385 12.15 14.55 19.77
N ASN A 386 11.10 13.78 19.43
CA ASN A 386 9.83 13.70 20.18
C ASN A 386 9.81 12.75 21.44
N ILE A 387 8.68 12.13 21.85
CA ILE A 387 8.53 11.49 23.20
C ILE A 387 8.79 9.95 23.28
N GLY A 388 7.99 9.16 24.02
CA GLY A 388 7.97 7.67 24.05
C GLY A 388 6.67 7.14 23.44
N GLN A 389 6.60 5.90 22.91
CA GLN A 389 5.39 5.33 22.23
C GLN A 389 5.32 3.81 22.11
N GLU A 390 6.30 3.09 22.64
CA GLU A 390 6.14 1.66 22.88
C GLU A 390 4.78 1.45 23.53
N PHE A 391 3.97 0.47 23.08
CA PHE A 391 2.54 0.55 23.37
C PHE A 391 2.22 0.50 24.88
N TYR A 392 3.13 -0.04 25.72
CA TYR A 392 3.06 0.01 27.17
C TYR A 392 3.20 1.42 27.80
N ARG A 393 3.65 2.45 27.06
CA ARG A 393 3.94 3.81 27.59
C ARG A 393 2.73 4.56 28.13
N TRP A 394 1.51 4.19 27.73
CA TRP A 394 0.26 4.71 28.30
C TRP A 394 -0.79 3.60 28.40
N PRO A 395 -1.62 3.55 29.46
CA PRO A 395 -2.61 2.47 29.65
C PRO A 395 -3.64 2.34 28.52
N SER A 396 -4.08 3.45 27.93
CA SER A 396 -5.01 3.45 26.79
C SER A 396 -4.38 2.84 25.53
N VAL A 397 -3.15 3.22 25.21
CA VAL A 397 -2.39 2.67 24.07
C VAL A 397 -2.08 1.19 24.29
N ALA A 398 -1.72 0.79 25.52
CA ALA A 398 -1.48 -0.60 25.88
C ALA A 398 -2.74 -1.46 25.71
N SER A 399 -3.90 -0.95 26.13
CA SER A 399 -5.20 -1.60 25.94
C SER A 399 -5.57 -1.71 24.45
N ALA A 400 -5.38 -0.62 23.68
CA ALA A 400 -5.64 -0.58 22.24
C ALA A 400 -4.79 -1.60 21.47
N ALA A 401 -3.49 -1.63 21.77
CA ALA A 401 -2.55 -2.58 21.20
C ALA A 401 -2.92 -4.02 21.58
N LYS A 402 -3.19 -4.33 22.86
CA LYS A 402 -3.59 -5.69 23.29
C LYS A 402 -4.81 -6.21 22.53
N LYS A 403 -5.87 -5.40 22.42
CA LYS A 403 -7.09 -5.75 21.69
C LYS A 403 -6.82 -6.02 20.21
N ALA A 404 -6.11 -5.10 19.54
CA ALA A 404 -5.84 -5.20 18.11
C ALA A 404 -4.83 -6.32 17.77
N ILE A 405 -3.83 -6.53 18.63
CA ILE A 405 -2.85 -7.62 18.50
C ILE A 405 -3.50 -8.99 18.74
N ASP A 406 -4.41 -9.16 19.71
CA ASP A 406 -5.14 -10.43 19.88
C ASP A 406 -5.91 -10.79 18.61
N ILE A 407 -6.66 -9.83 18.06
CA ILE A 407 -7.41 -9.99 16.81
C ILE A 407 -6.48 -10.35 15.65
N ARG A 408 -5.40 -9.57 15.44
CA ARG A 408 -4.42 -9.83 14.38
C ARG A 408 -3.79 -11.21 14.52
N TYR A 409 -3.28 -11.56 15.71
CA TYR A 409 -2.60 -12.84 15.93
C TYR A 409 -3.56 -14.01 15.73
N ARG A 410 -4.81 -13.93 16.17
CA ARG A 410 -5.82 -14.95 15.85
C ARG A 410 -6.07 -15.04 14.33
N LEU A 411 -6.04 -13.93 13.60
CA LEU A 411 -6.19 -13.89 12.14
C LEU A 411 -4.92 -14.17 11.32
N LEU A 412 -3.76 -14.47 11.93
CA LEU A 412 -2.50 -14.49 11.17
C LEU A 412 -2.45 -15.55 10.07
N ASP A 413 -3.07 -16.71 10.21
CA ASP A 413 -3.14 -17.70 9.13
C ASP A 413 -4.09 -17.27 7.99
N TYR A 414 -5.15 -16.52 8.29
CA TYR A 414 -6.00 -15.89 7.26
C TYR A 414 -5.23 -14.83 6.48
N ILE A 415 -4.46 -13.98 7.18
CA ILE A 415 -3.55 -12.99 6.60
C ILE A 415 -2.47 -13.69 5.75
N TYR A 416 -1.89 -14.79 6.25
CA TYR A 416 -0.90 -15.61 5.54
C TYR A 416 -1.48 -16.23 4.27
N THR A 417 -2.72 -16.70 4.31
CA THR A 417 -3.44 -17.26 3.15
C THR A 417 -3.73 -16.18 2.10
N ALA A 418 -4.10 -14.97 2.53
CA ALA A 418 -4.29 -13.83 1.62
C ALA A 418 -2.97 -13.40 0.93
N LEU A 419 -1.86 -13.39 1.67
CA LEU A 419 -0.52 -13.10 1.11
C LEU A 419 0.00 -14.23 0.22
N TRP A 420 -0.31 -15.50 0.54
CA TRP A 420 -0.01 -16.63 -0.33
C TRP A 420 -0.67 -16.47 -1.69
N ARG A 421 -1.99 -16.21 -1.74
CA ARG A 421 -2.72 -15.88 -2.99
C ARG A 421 -2.06 -14.71 -3.73
N GLN A 422 -1.75 -13.62 -3.03
CA GLN A 422 -1.09 -12.46 -3.61
C GLN A 422 0.26 -12.82 -4.28
N SER A 423 1.01 -13.77 -3.70
CA SER A 423 2.28 -14.24 -4.26
C SER A 423 2.16 -15.29 -5.38
N THR A 424 1.00 -15.94 -5.53
CA THR A 424 0.80 -17.01 -6.52
C THR A 424 -0.06 -16.60 -7.71
N ASP A 425 -1.02 -15.69 -7.53
CA ASP A 425 -1.92 -15.20 -8.59
C ASP A 425 -2.07 -13.67 -8.66
N GLY A 426 -1.44 -12.91 -7.76
CA GLY A 426 -1.50 -11.44 -7.74
C GLY A 426 -2.73 -10.82 -7.06
N THR A 427 -3.68 -11.61 -6.53
CA THR A 427 -4.85 -11.09 -5.80
C THR A 427 -4.41 -10.30 -4.56
N PRO A 428 -4.72 -8.99 -4.43
CA PRO A 428 -4.25 -8.18 -3.31
C PRO A 428 -4.72 -8.69 -1.94
N ALA A 429 -3.81 -8.78 -0.98
CA ALA A 429 -4.12 -9.17 0.40
C ALA A 429 -4.84 -8.04 1.17
N VAL A 430 -4.65 -6.79 0.76
CA VAL A 430 -5.44 -5.62 1.17
C VAL A 430 -5.96 -4.94 -0.10
N SER A 431 -7.25 -4.58 -0.12
CA SER A 431 -7.95 -4.14 -1.33
C SER A 431 -8.95 -3.01 -1.04
N PRO A 432 -9.08 -2.02 -1.94
CA PRO A 432 -10.17 -1.04 -1.90
C PRO A 432 -11.56 -1.70 -1.99
N MET A 433 -12.60 -1.04 -1.47
CA MET A 433 -13.97 -1.57 -1.49
C MET A 433 -14.45 -1.98 -2.90
N PHE A 434 -14.09 -1.21 -3.94
CA PHE A 434 -14.47 -1.49 -5.33
C PHE A 434 -13.79 -2.73 -5.96
N PHE A 435 -12.74 -3.28 -5.35
CA PHE A 435 -12.18 -4.57 -5.82
C PHE A 435 -13.14 -5.74 -5.56
N HIS A 436 -14.00 -5.61 -4.55
CA HIS A 436 -14.97 -6.62 -4.16
C HIS A 436 -16.41 -6.30 -4.60
N TYR A 437 -16.65 -5.08 -5.06
CA TYR A 437 -17.94 -4.53 -5.50
C TYR A 437 -17.75 -3.55 -6.69
N PRO A 438 -17.13 -3.97 -7.82
CA PRO A 438 -16.78 -3.06 -8.92
C PRO A 438 -18.00 -2.43 -9.60
N ASP A 439 -19.16 -3.10 -9.53
CA ASP A 439 -20.42 -2.65 -10.11
C ASP A 439 -21.19 -1.64 -9.23
N ASP A 440 -20.64 -1.27 -8.06
CA ASP A 440 -21.20 -0.30 -7.12
C ASP A 440 -20.36 1.01 -7.13
N PRO A 441 -20.80 2.07 -7.85
CA PRO A 441 -20.05 3.31 -7.98
C PRO A 441 -19.84 4.07 -6.67
N ALA A 442 -20.63 3.81 -5.63
CA ALA A 442 -20.40 4.42 -4.32
C ALA A 442 -19.09 3.93 -3.68
N THR A 443 -18.60 2.75 -4.09
CA THR A 443 -17.33 2.18 -3.59
C THR A 443 -16.08 2.74 -4.27
N TRP A 444 -16.22 3.38 -5.43
CA TRP A 444 -15.10 3.87 -6.25
C TRP A 444 -14.34 5.04 -5.60
N GLY A 445 -14.97 5.78 -4.68
CA GLY A 445 -14.36 6.87 -3.92
C GLY A 445 -14.00 6.53 -2.47
N LEU A 446 -14.10 5.26 -2.04
CA LEU A 446 -13.88 4.91 -0.63
C LEU A 446 -12.41 4.61 -0.34
N GLU A 447 -11.79 5.52 0.42
CA GLU A 447 -10.38 5.43 0.84
C GLU A 447 -10.17 5.28 2.35
N LEU A 448 -11.18 5.61 3.18
CA LEU A 448 -11.11 5.52 4.64
C LEU A 448 -11.60 4.17 5.21
N GLN A 449 -11.82 3.19 4.34
CA GLN A 449 -12.17 1.81 4.69
C GLN A 449 -11.69 0.85 3.60
N PHE A 450 -11.27 -0.34 3.98
CA PHE A 450 -10.68 -1.32 3.07
C PHE A 450 -11.03 -2.76 3.45
N PHE A 451 -10.85 -3.68 2.51
CA PHE A 451 -10.89 -5.12 2.76
C PHE A 451 -9.49 -5.65 3.07
N PHE A 452 -9.37 -6.49 4.10
CA PHE A 452 -8.24 -7.39 4.29
C PHE A 452 -8.69 -8.80 3.86
N GLY A 453 -8.16 -9.28 2.74
CA GLY A 453 -8.66 -10.47 2.06
C GLY A 453 -10.14 -10.36 1.66
N PRO A 454 -10.80 -11.47 1.28
CA PRO A 454 -12.18 -11.42 0.78
C PRO A 454 -13.25 -11.10 1.84
N GLY A 455 -12.91 -11.17 3.14
CA GLY A 455 -13.89 -11.30 4.22
C GLY A 455 -13.92 -10.23 5.30
N LEU A 456 -12.85 -9.47 5.54
CA LEU A 456 -12.76 -8.52 6.66
C LEU A 456 -12.73 -7.07 6.17
N VAL A 457 -13.76 -6.28 6.47
CA VAL A 457 -13.77 -4.82 6.28
C VAL A 457 -13.20 -4.14 7.51
N VAL A 458 -12.25 -3.23 7.31
CA VAL A 458 -11.60 -2.43 8.35
C VAL A 458 -11.97 -0.96 8.14
N ALA A 459 -12.53 -0.31 9.17
CA ALA A 459 -13.07 1.04 9.09
C ALA A 459 -12.62 1.92 10.28
N PRO A 460 -11.38 2.48 10.26
CA PRO A 460 -10.81 3.24 11.36
C PRO A 460 -11.53 4.57 11.64
N VAL A 461 -11.59 4.95 12.92
CA VAL A 461 -11.90 6.33 13.32
C VAL A 461 -10.66 7.20 13.07
N THR A 462 -10.68 7.97 12.00
CA THR A 462 -9.55 8.81 11.55
C THR A 462 -9.55 10.22 12.14
N GLN A 463 -10.71 10.77 12.50
CA GLN A 463 -10.83 12.13 13.02
C GLN A 463 -10.37 12.24 14.49
N GLN A 464 -9.53 13.25 14.78
CA GLN A 464 -9.02 13.50 16.13
C GLN A 464 -10.16 13.79 17.11
N GLY A 465 -10.12 13.12 18.27
CA GLY A 465 -11.15 13.27 19.32
C GLY A 465 -12.48 12.56 19.03
N SER A 466 -12.68 12.02 17.82
CA SER A 466 -13.92 11.34 17.48
C SER A 466 -14.10 9.98 18.17
N THR A 467 -15.36 9.67 18.47
CA THR A 467 -15.86 8.35 18.89
C THR A 467 -16.89 7.79 17.88
N SER A 468 -16.87 8.31 16.65
CA SER A 468 -17.73 7.86 15.56
C SER A 468 -17.00 7.81 14.21
N VAL A 469 -17.52 6.97 13.32
CA VAL A 469 -17.09 6.87 11.91
C VAL A 469 -18.29 6.48 11.04
N SER A 470 -18.34 7.03 9.84
CA SER A 470 -19.29 6.66 8.80
C SER A 470 -18.70 5.53 7.95
N VAL A 471 -19.41 4.41 7.84
CA VAL A 471 -18.93 3.21 7.12
C VAL A 471 -19.93 2.84 6.04
N TYR A 472 -19.53 2.90 4.78
CA TYR A 472 -20.35 2.44 3.66
C TYR A 472 -20.31 0.92 3.56
N LEU A 473 -21.48 0.28 3.55
CA LEU A 473 -21.61 -1.16 3.34
C LEU A 473 -22.42 -1.40 2.05
N PRO A 474 -21.82 -2.00 1.01
CA PRO A 474 -22.52 -2.38 -0.23
C PRO A 474 -23.71 -3.33 -0.01
N THR A 475 -24.46 -3.64 -1.08
CA THR A 475 -25.52 -4.66 -0.99
C THR A 475 -24.96 -6.01 -0.55
N GLY A 476 -25.45 -6.53 0.57
CA GLY A 476 -25.02 -7.80 1.14
C GLY A 476 -25.35 -7.92 2.62
N VAL A 477 -24.97 -9.05 3.21
CA VAL A 477 -24.99 -9.27 4.68
C VAL A 477 -23.59 -9.00 5.20
N PHE A 478 -23.50 -8.35 6.35
CA PHE A 478 -22.28 -8.17 7.13
C PHE A 478 -22.55 -8.54 8.60
N TYR A 479 -21.49 -8.70 9.38
CA TYR A 479 -21.55 -8.94 10.82
C TYR A 479 -20.53 -8.05 11.53
N ASP A 480 -20.91 -7.39 12.62
CA ASP A 480 -19.94 -6.73 13.49
C ASP A 480 -19.01 -7.77 14.15
N TRP A 481 -17.71 -7.53 14.11
CA TRP A 481 -16.69 -8.47 14.60
C TRP A 481 -16.81 -8.77 16.10
N TYR A 482 -17.20 -7.79 16.92
CA TYR A 482 -17.15 -7.89 18.38
C TYR A 482 -18.40 -8.52 18.99
N THR A 483 -19.55 -8.24 18.40
CA THR A 483 -20.87 -8.68 18.86
C THR A 483 -21.43 -9.85 18.05
N HIS A 484 -20.89 -10.11 16.86
CA HIS A 484 -21.48 -10.98 15.83
C HIS A 484 -22.91 -10.56 15.42
N ALA A 485 -23.34 -9.34 15.74
CA ALA A 485 -24.66 -8.84 15.35
C ALA A 485 -24.71 -8.65 13.83
N ARG A 486 -25.80 -9.11 13.21
CA ARG A 486 -26.00 -9.00 11.76
C ARG A 486 -26.27 -7.54 11.37
N VAL A 487 -25.63 -7.09 10.31
CA VAL A 487 -25.78 -5.77 9.70
C VAL A 487 -26.16 -5.97 8.24
N ASP A 488 -27.36 -5.53 7.85
CA ASP A 488 -27.73 -5.45 6.42
C ASP A 488 -26.96 -4.28 5.80
N GLY A 489 -26.07 -4.56 4.85
CA GLY A 489 -25.22 -3.53 4.27
C GLY A 489 -26.03 -2.50 3.49
N GLY A 490 -26.94 -2.98 2.63
CA GLY A 490 -28.00 -2.16 2.04
C GLY A 490 -27.54 -1.13 1.00
N ALA A 491 -26.27 -1.13 0.58
CA ALA A 491 -25.68 -0.09 -0.28
C ALA A 491 -25.80 1.32 0.33
N THR A 492 -25.58 1.43 1.64
CA THR A 492 -25.75 2.68 2.39
C THR A 492 -24.65 2.91 3.43
N THR A 493 -24.57 4.14 3.94
CA THR A 493 -23.63 4.56 4.97
C THR A 493 -24.22 4.34 6.36
N HIS A 494 -23.52 3.56 7.19
CA HIS A 494 -23.85 3.28 8.57
C HIS A 494 -23.05 4.18 9.50
N ALA A 495 -23.73 4.89 10.41
CA ALA A 495 -23.10 5.76 11.39
C ALA A 495 -22.73 4.96 12.66
N ILE A 496 -21.47 4.52 12.76
CA ILE A 496 -20.97 3.78 13.92
C ILE A 496 -20.58 4.80 15.00
N THR A 497 -21.12 4.66 16.21
CA THR A 497 -20.97 5.62 17.31
C THR A 497 -20.58 4.91 18.61
N GLY A 498 -20.04 5.64 19.58
CA GLY A 498 -19.55 5.06 20.84
C GLY A 498 -18.23 4.28 20.70
N VAL A 499 -17.49 4.51 19.61
CA VAL A 499 -16.22 3.83 19.30
C VAL A 499 -15.12 4.33 20.24
N ASP A 500 -14.95 3.60 21.34
CA ASP A 500 -13.89 3.79 22.32
C ASP A 500 -12.50 3.96 21.68
N ILE A 501 -11.62 4.70 22.34
CA ILE A 501 -10.27 5.03 21.85
C ILE A 501 -9.39 3.78 21.64
N THR A 502 -9.71 2.67 22.31
CA THR A 502 -8.96 1.41 22.25
C THR A 502 -9.57 0.36 21.31
N SER A 503 -10.62 0.72 20.56
CA SER A 503 -11.31 -0.14 19.60
C SER A 503 -11.23 0.42 18.17
N ILE A 504 -11.39 -0.46 17.17
CA ILE A 504 -11.48 -0.13 15.75
C ILE A 504 -12.67 -0.88 15.13
N PRO A 505 -13.60 -0.24 14.40
CA PRO A 505 -14.70 -0.93 13.74
C PRO A 505 -14.21 -1.92 12.68
N LEU A 506 -14.75 -3.14 12.76
CA LEU A 506 -14.40 -4.30 11.95
C LEU A 506 -15.68 -5.04 11.58
N PHE A 507 -15.87 -5.36 10.30
CA PHE A 507 -17.04 -6.09 9.83
C PHE A 507 -16.65 -7.32 9.01
N ILE A 508 -17.34 -8.42 9.21
CA ILE A 508 -17.16 -9.66 8.45
C ILE A 508 -18.21 -9.69 7.35
N ARG A 509 -17.78 -9.84 6.08
CA ARG A 509 -18.67 -10.03 4.94
C ARG A 509 -19.37 -11.39 5.05
N GLY A 510 -20.69 -11.42 4.87
CA GLY A 510 -21.45 -12.66 4.76
C GLY A 510 -21.08 -13.46 3.51
N GLY A 511 -21.02 -14.79 3.66
CA GLY A 511 -20.57 -15.72 2.63
C GLY A 511 -19.13 -16.22 2.82
N VAL A 512 -18.43 -15.84 3.90
CA VAL A 512 -17.02 -16.18 4.12
C VAL A 512 -16.78 -17.08 5.34
N ILE A 513 -15.73 -17.89 5.28
CA ILE A 513 -15.21 -18.69 6.39
C ILE A 513 -13.80 -18.20 6.71
N LEU A 514 -13.61 -17.62 7.90
CA LEU A 514 -12.31 -17.14 8.36
C LEU A 514 -11.64 -18.20 9.26
N PRO A 515 -10.43 -18.68 8.93
CA PRO A 515 -9.63 -19.50 9.83
C PRO A 515 -8.93 -18.61 10.87
N LEU A 516 -9.33 -18.74 12.13
CA LEU A 516 -8.68 -18.10 13.27
C LEU A 516 -7.91 -19.13 14.09
N ARG A 517 -6.82 -18.74 14.74
CA ARG A 517 -6.31 -19.48 15.90
C ARG A 517 -7.27 -19.29 17.08
N ALA A 518 -7.56 -20.37 17.80
CA ALA A 518 -8.52 -20.39 18.91
C ALA A 518 -8.06 -19.55 20.11
N LYS A 519 -6.77 -19.15 20.15
CA LYS A 519 -6.17 -18.19 21.10
C LYS A 519 -5.06 -17.42 20.40
N SER A 520 -4.83 -16.17 20.81
CA SER A 520 -3.57 -15.46 20.55
C SER A 520 -2.42 -16.02 21.40
N ALA A 521 -1.19 -15.62 21.10
CA ALA A 521 0.01 -15.95 21.86
C ALA A 521 1.05 -14.82 21.75
N SER A 522 2.06 -14.82 22.63
CA SER A 522 3.09 -13.76 22.65
C SER A 522 4.02 -13.73 21.43
N THR A 523 4.13 -14.85 20.70
CA THR A 523 4.91 -14.96 19.45
C THR A 523 4.21 -15.86 18.43
N THR A 524 4.57 -15.76 17.15
CA THR A 524 4.06 -16.64 16.07
C THR A 524 4.47 -18.10 16.27
N THR A 525 5.64 -18.35 16.88
CA THR A 525 6.11 -19.69 17.26
C THR A 525 5.16 -20.37 18.27
N GLU A 526 4.65 -19.65 19.26
CA GLU A 526 3.67 -20.19 20.21
C GLU A 526 2.23 -20.18 19.65
N LEU A 527 1.92 -19.22 18.79
CA LEU A 527 0.64 -19.11 18.08
C LEU A 527 0.41 -20.30 17.13
N ARG A 528 1.43 -20.70 16.36
CA ARG A 528 1.35 -21.83 15.41
C ARG A 528 1.21 -23.19 16.09
N LYS A 529 1.28 -23.27 17.42
CA LYS A 529 0.91 -24.45 18.22
C LYS A 529 -0.57 -24.48 18.61
N GLN A 530 -1.30 -23.36 18.51
CA GLN A 530 -2.72 -23.29 18.89
C GLN A 530 -3.60 -23.97 17.83
N ASN A 531 -4.67 -24.63 18.29
CA ASN A 531 -5.72 -25.13 17.40
C ASN A 531 -6.48 -23.99 16.71
N PHE A 532 -7.24 -24.35 15.68
CA PHE A 532 -8.11 -23.42 14.95
C PHE A 532 -9.53 -23.32 15.54
N GLU A 533 -10.11 -22.16 15.35
CA GLU A 533 -11.53 -21.84 15.35
C GLU A 533 -11.90 -21.36 13.94
N LEU A 534 -12.97 -21.88 13.32
CA LEU A 534 -13.49 -21.31 12.07
C LEU A 534 -14.67 -20.40 12.36
N LEU A 535 -14.62 -19.17 11.86
CA LEU A 535 -15.72 -18.20 11.93
C LEU A 535 -16.48 -18.23 10.60
N ILE A 536 -17.66 -18.86 10.60
CA ILE A 536 -18.50 -19.08 9.42
C ILE A 536 -19.57 -17.97 9.36
N ALA A 537 -19.30 -16.91 8.60
CA ALA A 537 -20.24 -15.80 8.41
C ALA A 537 -21.14 -16.09 7.21
N LEU A 538 -22.44 -16.30 7.44
CA LEU A 538 -23.36 -16.73 6.40
C LEU A 538 -23.76 -15.59 5.44
N ASP A 539 -23.99 -15.93 4.18
CA ASP A 539 -24.67 -15.06 3.23
C ASP A 539 -26.21 -15.12 3.40
N ALA A 540 -26.94 -14.37 2.57
CA ALA A 540 -28.40 -14.40 2.54
C ALA A 540 -29.01 -15.75 2.08
N SER A 541 -28.21 -16.70 1.59
CA SER A 541 -28.65 -18.06 1.21
C SER A 541 -28.47 -19.08 2.34
N GLY A 542 -27.76 -18.72 3.42
CA GLY A 542 -27.33 -19.64 4.48
C GLY A 542 -26.08 -20.45 4.13
N SER A 543 -25.22 -19.89 3.27
CA SER A 543 -23.98 -20.51 2.80
C SER A 543 -22.75 -19.66 3.15
N ALA A 544 -21.57 -20.28 3.15
CA ALA A 544 -20.28 -19.60 3.24
C ALA A 544 -19.14 -20.44 2.64
N SER A 545 -18.05 -19.81 2.21
CA SER A 545 -16.83 -20.49 1.74
C SER A 545 -15.55 -19.78 2.19
N GLY A 546 -14.44 -20.50 2.22
CA GLY A 546 -13.15 -19.94 2.59
C GLY A 546 -12.01 -20.92 2.33
N GLU A 547 -10.82 -20.56 2.78
CA GLU A 547 -9.64 -21.42 2.65
C GLU A 547 -8.58 -21.11 3.70
N LEU A 548 -7.59 -21.99 3.81
CA LEU A 548 -6.44 -21.89 4.69
C LEU A 548 -5.21 -22.51 4.00
N TYR A 549 -4.16 -21.71 3.82
CA TYR A 549 -2.85 -22.18 3.36
C TYR A 549 -1.89 -22.37 4.55
N LEU A 550 -1.22 -23.52 4.58
CA LEU A 550 -0.25 -23.90 5.61
C LEU A 550 1.02 -24.47 4.96
N ASP A 551 2.17 -23.96 5.40
CA ASP A 551 3.50 -24.47 5.09
C ASP A 551 4.41 -24.37 6.34
N ASP A 552 5.73 -24.47 6.22
CA ASP A 552 6.63 -24.34 7.39
C ASP A 552 6.74 -22.90 7.94
N GLY A 553 6.36 -21.89 7.15
CA GLY A 553 6.39 -20.47 7.50
C GLY A 553 7.75 -19.76 7.35
N VAL A 554 8.79 -20.45 6.85
CA VAL A 554 10.19 -19.94 6.84
C VAL A 554 11.01 -20.29 5.58
N SER A 555 10.72 -21.39 4.87
CA SER A 555 11.51 -21.82 3.71
C SER A 555 11.20 -21.01 2.45
N ILE A 556 12.26 -20.71 1.68
CA ILE A 556 12.17 -20.10 0.34
C ILE A 556 11.46 -21.03 -0.66
N HIS A 557 11.68 -22.35 -0.52
CA HIS A 557 11.01 -23.38 -1.31
C HIS A 557 10.42 -24.43 -0.37
N GLN A 558 9.09 -24.51 -0.36
CA GLN A 558 8.36 -25.35 0.58
C GLN A 558 8.44 -26.83 0.22
N ARG A 559 8.85 -27.66 1.19
CA ARG A 559 8.98 -29.12 1.01
C ARG A 559 7.66 -29.86 1.09
N ALA A 560 6.69 -29.29 1.79
CA ALA A 560 5.34 -29.81 1.94
C ALA A 560 4.40 -28.64 2.32
N THR A 561 3.22 -28.63 1.73
CA THR A 561 2.16 -27.63 2.01
C THR A 561 0.81 -28.32 2.20
N THR A 562 -0.10 -27.62 2.85
CA THR A 562 -1.50 -28.04 3.03
C THR A 562 -2.37 -26.84 2.67
N HIS A 563 -3.10 -26.94 1.56
CA HIS A 563 -4.05 -25.92 1.10
C HIS A 563 -5.46 -26.46 1.27
N VAL A 564 -6.23 -25.86 2.17
CA VAL A 564 -7.52 -26.36 2.62
C VAL A 564 -8.62 -25.47 2.09
N THR A 565 -9.64 -26.05 1.47
CA THR A 565 -10.87 -25.34 1.07
C THR A 565 -12.01 -25.67 2.04
N PHE A 566 -12.78 -24.66 2.41
CA PHE A 566 -13.93 -24.77 3.29
C PHE A 566 -15.20 -24.38 2.54
N THR A 567 -16.26 -25.17 2.70
CA THR A 567 -17.62 -24.76 2.32
C THR A 567 -18.61 -25.13 3.42
N TYR A 568 -19.59 -24.26 3.62
CA TYR A 568 -20.73 -24.49 4.50
C TYR A 568 -22.01 -24.17 3.74
N ASN A 569 -23.02 -25.05 3.83
CA ASN A 569 -24.35 -24.82 3.28
C ASN A 569 -25.39 -25.57 4.12
N LYS A 570 -26.34 -24.85 4.74
CA LYS A 570 -27.52 -25.42 5.42
C LYS A 570 -27.19 -26.57 6.40
N GLY A 571 -26.22 -26.33 7.29
CA GLY A 571 -25.79 -27.27 8.32
C GLY A 571 -24.78 -28.33 7.85
N LEU A 572 -24.41 -28.38 6.57
CA LEU A 572 -23.34 -29.24 6.06
C LEU A 572 -22.04 -28.44 5.93
N PHE A 573 -21.02 -28.82 6.71
CA PHE A 573 -19.66 -28.34 6.54
C PHE A 573 -18.83 -29.36 5.73
N ILE A 574 -17.99 -28.86 4.83
CA ILE A 574 -17.05 -29.66 4.04
C ILE A 574 -15.68 -28.99 4.08
N LEU A 575 -14.66 -29.81 4.35
CA LEU A 575 -13.24 -29.50 4.33
C LEU A 575 -12.60 -30.32 3.20
N GLY A 576 -11.96 -29.66 2.24
CA GLY A 576 -11.30 -30.26 1.08
C GLY A 576 -9.92 -29.67 0.83
N GLY A 577 -9.31 -30.00 -0.31
CA GLY A 577 -8.00 -29.49 -0.72
C GLY A 577 -6.87 -30.52 -0.62
N SER A 578 -5.63 -30.05 -0.41
CA SER A 578 -4.39 -30.84 -0.37
C SER A 578 -3.77 -30.86 1.03
N PHE A 579 -3.17 -31.99 1.42
CA PHE A 579 -2.76 -32.26 2.81
C PHE A 579 -1.37 -32.93 2.89
N SER A 580 -0.33 -32.29 2.36
CA SER A 580 1.04 -32.85 2.39
C SER A 580 1.84 -32.43 3.63
N LEU A 581 1.54 -31.26 4.22
CA LEU A 581 2.14 -30.82 5.47
C LEU A 581 1.46 -31.51 6.66
N ARG A 582 2.22 -32.29 7.43
CA ARG A 582 1.76 -32.86 8.71
C ARG A 582 1.83 -31.79 9.80
N VAL A 583 0.72 -31.56 10.49
CA VAL A 583 0.60 -30.56 11.57
C VAL A 583 0.03 -31.20 12.84
N PRO A 584 0.43 -30.72 14.04
CA PRO A 584 -0.04 -31.28 15.32
C PRO A 584 -1.38 -30.69 15.80
N PHE A 585 -1.86 -29.64 15.15
CA PHE A 585 -3.07 -28.90 15.51
C PHE A 585 -4.28 -29.30 14.66
N ILE A 586 -5.48 -29.05 15.19
CA ILE A 586 -6.77 -29.38 14.58
C ILE A 586 -7.65 -28.13 14.46
N ILE A 587 -8.73 -28.19 13.68
CA ILE A 587 -9.90 -27.34 13.95
C ILE A 587 -10.58 -27.91 15.20
N SER A 588 -10.68 -27.05 16.22
CA SER A 588 -11.23 -27.37 17.54
C SER A 588 -12.60 -26.75 17.79
N LYS A 589 -12.93 -25.67 17.07
CA LYS A 589 -14.19 -24.92 17.20
C LYS A 589 -14.70 -24.45 15.84
N VAL A 590 -16.02 -24.33 15.72
CA VAL A 590 -16.70 -23.66 14.61
C VAL A 590 -17.75 -22.72 15.19
N THR A 591 -17.69 -21.45 14.84
CA THR A 591 -18.62 -20.40 15.27
C THR A 591 -19.40 -19.90 14.05
N ILE A 592 -20.70 -20.15 13.98
CA ILE A 592 -21.58 -19.80 12.85
C ILE A 592 -22.29 -18.49 13.15
N LEU A 593 -22.26 -17.52 12.22
CA LEU A 593 -22.89 -16.20 12.38
C LEU A 593 -24.15 -16.06 11.52
N GLY A 594 -25.25 -15.62 12.11
CA GLY A 594 -26.57 -15.58 11.45
C GLY A 594 -27.27 -16.95 11.44
N GLY A 595 -26.98 -17.78 12.44
CA GLY A 595 -27.70 -19.03 12.67
C GLY A 595 -29.13 -18.79 13.17
N LYS A 596 -29.82 -19.87 13.58
CA LYS A 596 -31.11 -19.74 14.27
C LYS A 596 -30.88 -19.08 15.64
N PRO A 597 -31.80 -18.20 16.11
CA PRO A 597 -31.68 -17.64 17.45
C PRO A 597 -31.70 -18.74 18.52
N SER A 598 -30.70 -18.74 19.41
CA SER A 598 -30.67 -19.64 20.56
C SER A 598 -31.90 -19.41 21.44
N ALA A 599 -32.50 -20.48 21.97
CA ALA A 599 -33.67 -20.41 22.83
C ALA A 599 -33.44 -19.56 24.11
N ALA A 600 -32.18 -19.36 24.51
CA ALA A 600 -31.79 -18.53 25.66
C ALA A 600 -31.83 -17.01 25.38
N ALA A 601 -31.87 -16.56 24.11
CA ALA A 601 -31.70 -15.14 23.76
C ALA A 601 -32.96 -14.25 23.98
N LYS A 602 -34.00 -14.75 24.64
CA LYS A 602 -35.31 -14.07 24.76
C LYS A 602 -35.44 -13.08 25.93
N SER A 603 -34.43 -12.24 26.20
CA SER A 603 -34.54 -11.23 27.28
C SER A 603 -33.64 -9.99 27.16
N SER A 604 -33.79 -9.18 26.10
CA SER A 604 -33.56 -7.73 26.16
C SER A 604 -34.32 -7.00 25.04
N ALA A 605 -34.85 -5.82 25.35
CA ALA A 605 -35.48 -4.95 24.34
C ALA A 605 -34.46 -3.89 23.87
N GLY A 606 -34.41 -3.64 22.55
CA GLY A 606 -33.64 -2.54 21.96
C GLY A 606 -32.18 -2.83 21.57
N GLY A 607 -31.67 -4.06 21.78
CA GLY A 607 -30.34 -4.47 21.32
C GLY A 607 -30.40 -5.28 20.01
N ASN A 608 -29.46 -5.05 19.09
CA ASN A 608 -29.29 -5.91 17.90
C ASN A 608 -28.76 -7.28 18.35
N THR A 609 -29.51 -8.36 18.12
CA THR A 609 -29.24 -9.66 18.76
C THR A 609 -28.16 -10.48 18.03
N SER A 610 -27.22 -11.03 18.80
CA SER A 610 -26.16 -11.88 18.28
C SER A 610 -26.67 -13.30 18.02
N ASN A 611 -27.01 -13.58 16.76
CA ASN A 611 -27.41 -14.91 16.31
C ASN A 611 -26.16 -15.74 15.92
N SER A 612 -25.23 -15.90 16.87
CA SER A 612 -24.01 -16.68 16.70
C SER A 612 -23.97 -17.89 17.62
N GLU A 613 -23.63 -19.05 17.08
CA GLU A 613 -23.58 -20.32 17.83
C GLU A 613 -22.22 -21.01 17.62
N THR A 614 -21.60 -21.47 18.71
CA THR A 614 -20.26 -22.09 18.71
C THR A 614 -20.34 -23.56 19.05
N PHE A 615 -19.74 -24.39 18.21
CA PHE A 615 -19.68 -25.84 18.33
C PHE A 615 -18.22 -26.28 18.53
N ASP A 616 -17.97 -27.10 19.55
CA ASP A 616 -16.69 -27.80 19.69
C ASP A 616 -16.63 -28.96 18.67
N VAL A 617 -15.52 -29.08 17.96
CA VAL A 617 -15.30 -30.09 16.91
C VAL A 617 -13.88 -30.68 17.01
N HIS A 618 -13.62 -31.76 16.26
CA HIS A 618 -12.29 -32.35 16.18
C HIS A 618 -11.98 -32.73 14.71
N LEU A 619 -11.56 -31.75 13.90
CA LEU A 619 -11.23 -31.95 12.49
C LEU A 619 -9.71 -31.81 12.27
N PRO A 620 -8.97 -32.91 12.11
CA PRO A 620 -7.53 -32.87 11.83
C PRO A 620 -7.24 -32.59 10.35
N PHE A 621 -6.15 -31.89 10.07
CA PHE A 621 -5.69 -31.59 8.70
C PHE A 621 -4.96 -32.79 8.06
N THR A 622 -5.55 -33.98 8.13
CA THR A 622 -4.99 -35.25 7.60
C THR A 622 -5.63 -35.70 6.29
N GLY A 623 -6.64 -34.98 5.79
CA GLY A 623 -7.38 -35.28 4.57
C GLY A 623 -8.74 -34.57 4.52
N PRO A 624 -9.49 -34.70 3.42
CA PRO A 624 -10.84 -34.17 3.31
C PRO A 624 -11.81 -34.75 4.36
N ALA A 625 -12.78 -33.94 4.80
CA ALA A 625 -13.79 -34.32 5.77
C ALA A 625 -15.13 -33.62 5.49
N SER A 626 -16.24 -34.20 5.95
CA SER A 626 -17.53 -33.51 5.99
C SER A 626 -18.30 -33.88 7.25
N VAL A 627 -18.91 -32.88 7.88
CA VAL A 627 -19.58 -32.98 9.19
C VAL A 627 -20.82 -32.10 9.19
N ARG A 628 -21.87 -32.51 9.91
CA ARG A 628 -23.03 -31.65 10.17
C ARG A 628 -22.80 -30.78 11.40
N ILE A 629 -23.03 -29.48 11.27
CA ILE A 629 -22.82 -28.46 12.32
C ILE A 629 -23.99 -27.47 12.20
N GLY A 630 -24.87 -27.42 13.21
CA GLY A 630 -26.15 -26.68 13.17
C GLY A 630 -27.35 -27.49 12.66
#